data_AF-A0A832SW48-F1
#
_entry.id   AF-A0A832SW48-F1
#
_cell.length_a   1.000
_cell.length_b   1.000
_cell.length_c   1.000
_cell.angle_alpha   90.00
_cell.angle_beta   90.00
_cell.angle_gamma   90.00
#
_symmetry.space_group_name_H-M   'P 1'
#
loop_
_entity.id
_entity.type
_entity.pdbx_description
1 polymer ?
#
loop_
_entity_poly.entity_id
_entity_poly.type
_entity_poly.pdbx_seq_one_letter_code
_entity_poly.pdbx_strand_id
1 'polypeptide(L)'
;MISQIDVLIFILTIVVTALFTAAVRRELLLADIRDNPIVSEHRQKSGTPTMGGFGILIGVALIALVTFTWNSVSYLHITVFMMFVAGIFGMFDDLLGFKVKEYQKVVRNNGDEPVQIGLLSLQPGEEARVASPQAKKDYAEIVEKDHKLELIDEIPIKTETSETYKLFTQFILACF
;
A
#
# COMPACT_ATOMS: atom_id res chain seq x y z
N MET A 1 23.38 24.18 24.60
CA MET A 1 24.47 24.28 23.59
C MET A 1 24.53 22.91 22.93
N ILE A 2 24.37 22.81 21.61
CA ILE A 2 24.43 21.53 20.90
C ILE A 2 25.88 21.04 20.96
N SER A 3 26.11 19.84 21.50
CA SER A 3 27.44 19.25 21.59
C SER A 3 27.84 18.59 20.27
N GLN A 4 29.15 18.36 20.08
CA GLN A 4 29.66 17.61 18.92
C GLN A 4 29.10 16.18 18.86
N ILE A 5 28.78 15.60 20.02
CA ILE A 5 28.17 14.27 20.14
C ILE A 5 26.74 14.31 19.58
N ASP A 6 25.97 15.34 19.85
CA ASP A 6 24.59 15.47 19.34
C ASP A 6 24.54 15.52 17.81
N VAL A 7 25.50 16.25 17.20
CA VAL A 7 25.65 16.31 15.73
C VAL A 7 26.05 14.95 15.16
N LEU A 8 26.96 14.23 15.83
CA LEU A 8 27.35 12.88 15.42
C LEU A 8 26.15 11.92 15.46
N ILE A 9 25.35 11.95 16.54
CA ILE A 9 24.16 11.12 16.70
C ILE A 9 23.14 11.42 15.58
N PHE A 10 22.93 12.70 15.26
CA PHE A 10 22.04 13.09 14.18
C PHE A 10 22.48 12.54 12.82
N ILE A 11 23.76 12.70 12.47
CA ILE A 11 24.31 12.17 11.20
C ILE A 11 24.21 10.64 11.18
N LEU A 12 24.57 9.98 12.28
CA LEU A 12 24.47 8.53 12.41
C LEU A 12 23.03 8.05 12.24
N THR A 13 22.06 8.77 12.79
CA THR A 13 20.63 8.48 12.63
C THR A 13 20.21 8.53 11.17
N ILE A 14 20.62 9.57 10.42
CA ILE A 14 20.31 9.68 8.99
C ILE A 14 20.88 8.49 8.21
N VAL A 15 22.15 8.14 8.47
CA VAL A 15 22.82 7.04 7.75
C VAL A 15 22.14 5.71 8.07
N VAL A 16 21.91 5.41 9.34
CA VAL A 16 21.32 4.15 9.77
C VAL A 16 19.87 4.03 9.28
N THR A 17 19.05 5.06 9.43
CA THR A 17 17.67 5.04 8.92
C THR A 17 17.63 4.87 7.41
N ALA A 18 18.48 5.57 6.64
CA ALA A 18 18.55 5.39 5.19
C ALA A 18 18.93 3.95 4.78
N LEU A 19 19.91 3.34 5.46
CA LEU A 19 20.32 1.96 5.23
C LEU A 19 19.18 0.97 5.52
N PHE A 20 18.51 1.10 6.67
CA PHE A 20 17.41 0.23 7.03
C PHE A 20 16.19 0.42 6.13
N THR A 21 15.85 1.66 5.75
CA THR A 21 14.80 1.93 4.78
C THR A 21 15.12 1.30 3.42
N ALA A 22 16.37 1.37 2.95
CA ALA A 22 16.78 0.72 1.71
C ALA A 22 16.71 -0.82 1.79
N ALA A 23 17.13 -1.40 2.91
CA ALA A 23 17.07 -2.85 3.15
C ALA A 23 15.62 -3.35 3.19
N VAL A 24 14.76 -2.71 3.99
CA VAL A 24 13.33 -3.07 4.08
C VAL A 24 12.63 -2.86 2.74
N ARG A 25 12.94 -1.76 2.03
CA ARG A 25 12.44 -1.51 0.67
C ARG A 25 12.78 -2.66 -0.29
N ARG A 26 14.01 -3.19 -0.23
CA ARG A 26 14.44 -4.30 -1.07
C ARG A 26 13.63 -5.56 -0.77
N GLU A 27 13.47 -5.92 0.50
CA GLU A 27 12.71 -7.11 0.91
C GLU A 27 11.23 -7.00 0.53
N LEU A 28 10.60 -5.82 0.73
CA LEU A 28 9.21 -5.58 0.33
C LEU A 28 9.02 -5.72 -1.19
N LEU A 29 9.98 -5.25 -1.99
CA LEU A 29 9.95 -5.40 -3.45
C LEU A 29 10.14 -6.86 -3.90
N LEU A 30 10.93 -7.65 -3.16
CA LEU A 30 11.13 -9.09 -3.42
C LEU A 30 9.88 -9.90 -3.05
N ALA A 31 9.20 -9.52 -1.96
CA ALA A 31 7.96 -10.14 -1.52
C ALA A 31 6.72 -9.69 -2.34
N ASP A 32 6.92 -8.88 -3.39
CA ASP A 32 5.87 -8.28 -4.24
C ASP A 32 4.81 -7.48 -3.45
N ILE A 33 5.20 -6.92 -2.30
CA ILE A 33 4.34 -6.09 -1.45
C ILE A 33 4.39 -4.65 -1.99
N ARG A 34 3.65 -4.42 -3.07
CA ARG A 34 3.61 -3.15 -3.80
C ARG A 34 2.24 -2.51 -3.69
N ASP A 35 2.21 -1.17 -3.70
CA ASP A 35 0.93 -0.50 -3.81
C ASP A 35 0.44 -0.60 -5.25
N ASN A 36 -0.74 -1.19 -5.41
CA ASN A 36 -1.52 -1.13 -6.64
C ASN A 36 -2.68 -0.16 -6.38
N PRO A 37 -2.49 1.13 -6.72
CA PRO A 37 -3.49 2.16 -6.43
C PRO A 37 -4.76 1.93 -7.25
N ILE A 38 -5.90 2.02 -6.59
CA ILE A 38 -7.24 1.77 -7.15
C ILE A 38 -7.70 2.94 -8.06
N VAL A 39 -7.12 4.13 -7.88
CA VAL A 39 -7.49 5.37 -8.58
C VAL A 39 -6.42 5.72 -9.61
N SER A 40 -6.83 6.01 -10.85
CA SER A 40 -5.95 6.31 -11.98
C SER A 40 -5.01 7.50 -11.73
N GLU A 41 -5.45 8.50 -10.95
CA GLU A 41 -4.62 9.65 -10.57
C GLU A 41 -3.42 9.28 -9.70
N HIS A 42 -3.50 8.18 -8.95
CA HIS A 42 -2.39 7.67 -8.15
C HIS A 42 -1.55 6.62 -8.87
N ARG A 43 -1.75 6.37 -10.18
CA ARG A 43 -0.91 5.43 -10.96
C ARG A 43 0.59 5.71 -10.83
N GLN A 44 1.00 6.96 -10.63
CA GLN A 44 2.41 7.31 -10.42
C GLN A 44 3.03 6.68 -9.16
N LYS A 45 2.20 6.25 -8.20
CA LYS A 45 2.63 5.54 -6.98
C LYS A 45 2.61 4.01 -7.14
N SER A 46 2.14 3.49 -8.27
CA SER A 46 2.12 2.06 -8.55
C SER A 46 3.54 1.50 -8.53
N GLY A 47 3.74 0.42 -7.78
CA GLY A 47 5.04 -0.23 -7.64
C GLY A 47 5.95 0.37 -6.57
N THR A 48 5.53 1.42 -5.87
CA THR A 48 6.23 1.83 -4.63
C THR A 48 5.91 0.83 -3.50
N PRO A 49 6.92 0.40 -2.72
CA PRO A 49 6.69 -0.54 -1.65
C PRO A 49 5.85 0.11 -0.55
N THR A 50 4.80 -0.59 -0.16
CA THR A 50 3.91 -0.21 0.94
C THR A 50 4.66 -0.45 2.24
N MET A 51 4.56 0.43 3.26
CA MET A 51 5.23 0.32 4.57
C MET A 51 6.73 0.70 4.65
N GLY A 52 7.25 1.53 3.73
CA GLY A 52 8.65 2.00 3.82
C GLY A 52 9.02 2.72 5.15
N GLY A 53 8.02 3.24 5.87
CA GLY A 53 8.18 3.86 7.19
C GLY A 53 8.64 2.88 8.29
N PHE A 54 8.40 1.58 8.12
CA PHE A 54 8.84 0.57 9.09
C PHE A 54 10.38 0.50 9.18
N GLY A 55 11.08 0.66 8.05
CA GLY A 55 12.55 0.73 8.03
C GLY A 55 13.11 1.94 8.79
N ILE A 56 12.40 3.07 8.78
CA ILE A 56 12.76 4.25 9.58
C ILE A 56 12.62 3.93 11.06
N LEU A 57 11.51 3.30 11.47
CA LEU A 57 11.27 2.93 12.86
C LEU A 57 12.32 1.96 13.41
N ILE A 58 12.73 0.97 12.61
CA ILE A 58 13.84 0.07 12.98
C ILE A 58 15.14 0.86 13.18
N GLY A 59 15.49 1.74 12.23
CA GLY A 59 16.71 2.53 12.31
C GLY A 59 16.75 3.46 13.52
N VAL A 60 15.64 4.16 13.80
CA VAL A 60 15.51 5.03 14.98
C VAL A 60 15.57 4.22 16.27
N ALA A 61 14.89 3.05 16.33
CA ALA A 61 14.91 2.20 17.50
C ALA A 61 16.32 1.68 17.82
N LEU A 62 17.07 1.27 16.80
CA LEU A 62 18.44 0.80 16.96
C LEU A 62 19.37 1.91 17.46
N ILE A 63 19.29 3.11 16.88
CA ILE A 63 20.10 4.24 17.33
C ILE A 63 19.78 4.63 18.77
N ALA A 64 18.50 4.64 19.13
CA ALA A 64 18.07 4.95 20.49
C ALA A 64 18.66 3.95 21.50
N LEU A 65 18.60 2.65 21.19
CA LEU A 65 19.13 1.57 22.05
C LEU A 65 20.66 1.59 22.17
N VAL A 66 21.38 1.94 21.11
CA VAL A 66 22.86 1.93 21.09
C VAL A 66 23.45 3.18 21.74
N THR A 67 22.81 4.33 21.55
CA THR A 67 23.38 5.64 21.90
C THR A 67 23.00 6.08 23.31
N PHE A 68 21.78 5.75 23.75
CA PHE A 68 21.29 6.18 25.05
C PHE A 68 21.35 5.02 26.04
N THR A 69 21.90 5.30 27.22
CA THR A 69 21.98 4.30 28.29
C THR A 69 20.65 4.20 29.05
N TRP A 70 20.27 2.97 29.41
CA TRP A 70 19.02 2.66 30.10
C TRP A 70 18.82 3.43 31.41
N ASN A 71 19.91 3.66 32.15
CA ASN A 71 19.85 4.29 33.48
C ASN A 71 19.65 5.81 33.43
N SER A 72 19.95 6.46 32.29
CA SER A 72 19.93 7.92 32.19
C SER A 72 18.71 8.46 31.45
N VAL A 73 18.10 7.67 30.55
CA VAL A 73 17.01 8.16 29.67
C VAL A 73 15.92 7.09 29.49
N SER A 74 15.36 6.58 30.58
CA SER A 74 14.35 5.52 30.56
C SER A 74 13.09 5.88 29.75
N TYR A 75 12.62 7.14 29.81
CA TYR A 75 11.44 7.59 29.08
C TYR A 75 11.61 7.51 27.55
N LEU A 76 12.79 7.86 27.03
CA LEU A 76 13.07 7.77 25.59
C LEU A 76 12.96 6.33 25.10
N HIS A 77 13.51 5.37 25.86
CA HIS A 77 13.44 3.95 25.53
C HIS A 77 12.00 3.45 25.50
N ILE A 78 11.18 3.85 26.48
CA ILE A 78 9.75 3.50 26.54
C ILE A 78 9.01 4.08 25.32
N THR A 79 9.25 5.36 24.98
CA THR A 79 8.61 6.01 23.83
C THR A 79 9.00 5.32 22.52
N VAL A 80 10.29 5.05 22.32
CA VAL A 80 10.79 4.36 21.13
C VAL A 80 10.21 2.95 21.04
N PHE A 81 10.11 2.24 22.17
CA PHE A 81 9.48 0.93 22.22
C PHE A 81 8.00 1.00 21.84
N MET A 82 7.24 1.96 22.38
CA MET A 82 5.84 2.18 22.00
C MET A 82 5.68 2.50 20.51
N MET A 83 6.54 3.36 19.96
CA MET A 83 6.55 3.67 18.53
C MET A 83 6.86 2.44 17.67
N PHE A 84 7.80 1.61 18.11
CA PHE A 84 8.16 0.39 17.39
C PHE A 84 7.00 -0.62 17.39
N VAL A 85 6.38 -0.86 18.54
CA VAL A 85 5.21 -1.73 18.68
C VAL A 85 4.04 -1.23 17.83
N ALA A 86 3.71 0.07 17.90
CA ALA A 86 2.69 0.68 17.04
C ALA A 86 3.02 0.53 15.54
N GLY A 87 4.30 0.66 15.18
CA GLY A 87 4.78 0.42 13.82
C GLY A 87 4.56 -1.02 13.34
N ILE A 88 4.78 -2.01 14.21
CA ILE A 88 4.48 -3.43 13.93
C ILE A 88 2.98 -3.62 13.68
N PHE A 89 2.11 -3.02 14.49
CA PHE A 89 0.67 -3.12 14.29
C PHE A 89 0.20 -2.45 12.99
N GLY A 90 0.74 -1.27 12.65
CA GLY A 90 0.47 -0.61 11.37
C GLY A 90 0.92 -1.46 10.19
N MET A 91 2.10 -2.07 10.28
CA MET A 91 2.60 -3.01 9.27
C MET A 91 1.65 -4.21 9.10
N PHE A 92 1.16 -4.81 10.19
CA PHE A 92 0.20 -5.91 10.09
C PHE A 92 -1.14 -5.50 9.50
N ASP A 93 -1.69 -4.32 9.82
CA ASP A 93 -2.95 -3.84 9.22
C ASP A 93 -2.80 -3.64 7.72
N ASP A 94 -1.70 -3.00 7.31
CA ASP A 94 -1.39 -2.83 5.90
C ASP A 94 -1.28 -4.23 5.24
N LEU A 95 -0.54 -5.19 5.82
CA LEU A 95 -0.32 -6.54 5.26
C LEU A 95 -1.63 -7.31 5.10
N LEU A 96 -2.50 -7.27 6.11
CA LEU A 96 -3.81 -7.93 6.10
C LEU A 96 -4.79 -7.27 5.11
N GLY A 97 -4.61 -5.98 4.83
CA GLY A 97 -5.39 -5.22 3.86
C GLY A 97 -5.15 -5.57 2.38
N PHE A 98 -4.09 -6.32 2.05
CA PHE A 98 -3.71 -6.60 0.64
C PHE A 98 -4.45 -7.76 -0.03
N LYS A 99 -5.50 -8.33 0.56
CA LYS A 99 -6.25 -9.38 -0.11
C LYS A 99 -6.95 -8.81 -1.35
N VAL A 100 -6.58 -9.28 -2.55
CA VAL A 100 -7.27 -8.93 -3.79
C VAL A 100 -8.56 -9.73 -3.87
N LYS A 101 -9.70 -9.05 -3.98
CA LYS A 101 -11.03 -9.67 -4.12
C LYS A 101 -11.28 -10.14 -5.54
N GLU A 102 -11.01 -9.24 -6.49
CA GLU A 102 -11.42 -9.36 -7.88
C GLU A 102 -10.60 -8.41 -8.76
N TYR A 103 -10.39 -8.75 -10.02
CA TYR A 103 -9.82 -7.84 -11.03
C TYR A 103 -10.95 -7.19 -11.84
N GLN A 104 -10.97 -5.86 -11.90
CA GLN A 104 -11.87 -5.08 -12.74
C GLN A 104 -11.22 -4.77 -14.08
N LYS A 105 -11.89 -5.14 -15.16
CA LYS A 105 -11.46 -4.82 -16.52
C LYS A 105 -11.75 -3.36 -16.85
N VAL A 106 -10.78 -2.67 -17.45
CA VAL A 106 -10.93 -1.34 -18.03
C VAL A 106 -10.96 -1.50 -19.53
N VAL A 107 -12.04 -1.00 -20.13
CA VAL A 107 -12.31 -1.19 -21.56
C VAL A 107 -12.42 0.17 -22.24
N ARG A 108 -11.94 0.22 -23.47
CA ARG A 108 -12.08 1.39 -24.33
C ARG A 108 -12.88 1.06 -25.56
N ASN A 109 -13.75 1.98 -25.93
CA ASN A 109 -14.46 1.90 -27.19
C ASN A 109 -13.51 2.32 -28.32
N ASN A 110 -13.15 1.39 -29.20
CA ASN A 110 -12.31 1.66 -30.37
C ASN A 110 -13.13 1.77 -31.67
N GLY A 111 -14.46 1.67 -31.59
CA GLY A 111 -15.37 1.86 -32.71
C GLY A 111 -15.84 3.31 -32.86
N ASP A 112 -16.45 3.62 -34.01
CA ASP A 112 -16.96 4.95 -34.35
C ASP A 112 -18.34 5.27 -33.74
N GLU A 113 -18.98 4.28 -33.11
CA GLU A 113 -20.34 4.38 -32.55
C GLU A 113 -20.33 4.24 -31.02
N PRO A 114 -21.24 4.93 -30.30
CA PRO A 114 -21.38 4.76 -28.86
C PRO A 114 -21.82 3.34 -28.48
N VAL A 115 -21.18 2.75 -27.48
CA VAL A 115 -21.48 1.39 -26.99
C VAL A 115 -22.03 1.47 -25.57
N GLN A 116 -23.17 0.82 -25.31
CA GLN A 116 -23.74 0.74 -23.97
C GLN A 116 -23.13 -0.42 -23.19
N ILE A 117 -22.60 -0.14 -21.99
CA ILE A 117 -22.10 -1.11 -21.03
C ILE A 117 -22.79 -0.86 -19.68
N GLY A 118 -23.71 -1.75 -19.29
CA GLY A 118 -24.54 -1.58 -18.10
C GLY A 118 -25.44 -0.35 -18.19
N LEU A 119 -25.15 0.67 -17.37
CA LEU A 119 -25.87 1.94 -17.34
C LEU A 119 -25.13 3.08 -18.06
N LEU A 120 -23.91 2.82 -18.53
CA LEU A 120 -23.04 3.82 -19.15
C LEU A 120 -23.03 3.64 -20.66
N SER A 121 -23.05 4.75 -21.40
CA SER A 121 -22.79 4.77 -22.84
C SER A 121 -21.38 5.29 -23.05
N LEU A 122 -20.46 4.43 -23.49
CA LEU A 122 -19.10 4.83 -23.85
C LEU A 122 -19.09 5.46 -25.23
N GLN A 123 -18.61 6.70 -25.33
CA GLN A 123 -18.30 7.30 -26.63
C GLN A 123 -17.00 6.75 -27.22
N PRO A 124 -16.78 6.89 -28.54
CA PRO A 124 -15.52 6.54 -29.19
C PRO A 124 -14.31 7.15 -28.48
N GLY A 125 -13.37 6.30 -28.07
CA GLY A 125 -12.15 6.70 -27.39
C GLY A 125 -12.25 6.88 -25.87
N GLU A 126 -13.45 6.80 -25.26
CA GLU A 126 -13.62 6.83 -23.80
C GLU A 126 -13.28 5.50 -23.14
N GLU A 127 -12.84 5.57 -21.88
CA GLU A 127 -12.49 4.42 -21.05
C GLU A 127 -13.50 4.25 -19.91
N ALA A 128 -13.93 3.01 -19.66
CA ALA A 128 -14.82 2.70 -18.55
C ALA A 128 -14.41 1.43 -17.80
N ARG A 129 -14.73 1.39 -16.51
CA ARG A 129 -14.51 0.23 -15.64
C ARG A 129 -15.72 -0.68 -15.66
N VAL A 130 -15.49 -1.96 -15.93
CA VAL A 130 -16.53 -2.99 -15.92
C VAL A 130 -16.70 -3.51 -14.49
N ALA A 131 -17.43 -2.75 -13.68
CA ALA A 131 -17.62 -3.05 -12.26
C ALA A 131 -18.92 -3.81 -11.95
N SER A 132 -20.04 -3.45 -12.60
CA SER A 132 -21.36 -4.01 -12.27
C SER A 132 -21.57 -5.42 -12.85
N PRO A 133 -22.40 -6.27 -12.23
CA PRO A 133 -22.71 -7.60 -12.76
C PRO A 133 -23.32 -7.56 -14.17
N GLN A 134 -24.11 -6.52 -14.46
CA GLN A 134 -24.68 -6.29 -15.77
C GLN A 134 -23.60 -5.89 -16.78
N ALA A 135 -22.74 -4.94 -16.44
CA ALA A 135 -21.62 -4.53 -17.30
C ALA A 135 -20.66 -5.69 -17.64
N LYS A 136 -20.44 -6.64 -16.72
CA LYS A 136 -19.61 -7.84 -16.98
C LYS A 136 -20.23 -8.76 -18.03
N LYS A 137 -21.57 -8.91 -18.02
CA LYS A 137 -22.29 -9.69 -19.03
C LYS A 137 -22.30 -8.98 -20.37
N ASP A 138 -22.60 -7.69 -20.37
CA ASP A 138 -22.63 -6.86 -21.57
C ASP A 138 -21.25 -6.83 -22.24
N TYR A 139 -20.18 -6.71 -21.45
CA TYR A 139 -18.81 -6.82 -21.96
C TYR A 139 -18.54 -8.15 -22.67
N ALA A 140 -18.92 -9.28 -22.07
CA ALA A 140 -18.70 -10.59 -22.68
C ALA A 140 -19.45 -10.71 -24.02
N GLU A 141 -20.69 -10.22 -24.07
CA GLU A 141 -21.52 -10.27 -25.27
C GLU A 141 -21.01 -9.35 -26.40
N ILE A 142 -20.59 -8.13 -26.07
CA ILE A 142 -20.12 -7.13 -27.04
C ILE A 142 -18.74 -7.51 -27.59
N VAL A 143 -17.86 -8.07 -26.75
CA VAL A 143 -16.55 -8.55 -27.21
C VAL A 143 -16.69 -9.77 -28.12
N GLU A 144 -17.58 -10.71 -27.81
CA GLU A 144 -17.80 -11.90 -28.65
C GLU A 144 -18.51 -11.57 -29.98
N LYS A 145 -19.45 -10.62 -29.99
CA LYS A 145 -20.25 -10.30 -31.18
C LYS A 145 -19.64 -9.22 -32.08
N ASP A 146 -19.15 -8.13 -31.51
CA ASP A 146 -18.91 -6.90 -32.27
C ASP A 146 -17.43 -6.50 -32.34
N HIS A 147 -16.53 -7.08 -31.53
CA HIS A 147 -15.10 -6.72 -31.46
C HIS A 147 -14.81 -5.20 -31.27
N LYS A 148 -15.81 -4.41 -30.82
CA LYS A 148 -15.72 -2.94 -30.69
C LYS A 148 -15.01 -2.45 -29.42
N LEU A 149 -14.80 -3.34 -28.45
CA LEU A 149 -14.22 -3.03 -27.15
C LEU A 149 -12.83 -3.65 -27.02
N GLU A 150 -11.84 -2.82 -26.70
CA GLU A 150 -10.49 -3.28 -26.39
C GLU A 150 -10.26 -3.27 -24.88
N LEU A 151 -9.70 -4.36 -24.36
CA LEU A 151 -9.23 -4.44 -22.98
C LEU A 151 -7.92 -3.67 -22.87
N ILE A 152 -7.94 -2.57 -22.11
CA ILE A 152 -6.75 -1.74 -21.88
C ILE A 152 -6.00 -2.18 -20.63
N ASP A 153 -6.73 -2.52 -19.56
CA ASP A 153 -6.11 -2.81 -18.28
C ASP A 153 -6.99 -3.69 -17.38
N GLU A 154 -6.37 -4.30 -16.37
CA GLU A 154 -7.04 -5.04 -15.30
C GLU A 154 -6.61 -4.46 -13.94
N ILE A 155 -7.52 -3.76 -13.27
CA ILE A 155 -7.26 -3.12 -11.98
C ILE A 155 -7.68 -4.07 -10.85
N PRO A 156 -6.78 -4.47 -9.92
CA PRO A 156 -7.17 -5.26 -8.75
C PRO A 156 -8.03 -4.44 -7.79
N ILE A 157 -9.22 -4.94 -7.45
CA ILE A 157 -10.00 -4.47 -6.29
C ILE A 157 -9.50 -5.21 -5.05
N LYS A 158 -9.05 -4.46 -4.05
CA LYS A 158 -8.73 -5.01 -2.72
C LYS A 158 -10.03 -5.33 -1.96
N THR A 159 -10.15 -6.50 -1.32
CA THR A 159 -11.18 -6.73 -0.29
C THR A 159 -10.89 -5.80 0.87
N GLU A 160 -11.79 -4.86 1.12
CA GLU A 160 -11.79 -4.18 2.40
C GLU A 160 -12.29 -5.18 3.45
N THR A 161 -11.38 -5.62 4.32
CA THR A 161 -11.75 -6.50 5.44
C THR A 161 -12.56 -5.67 6.43
N SER A 162 -13.66 -6.23 6.96
CA SER A 162 -14.51 -5.55 7.95
C SER A 162 -13.67 -4.94 9.08
N GLU A 163 -13.91 -3.67 9.41
CA GLU A 163 -13.21 -2.96 10.48
C GLU A 163 -13.23 -3.74 11.80
N THR A 164 -14.35 -4.42 12.10
CA THR A 164 -14.48 -5.25 13.30
C THR A 164 -13.48 -6.39 13.33
N TYR A 165 -13.21 -7.02 12.18
CA TYR A 165 -12.26 -8.12 12.09
C TYR A 165 -10.81 -7.63 12.21
N LYS A 166 -10.51 -6.46 11.63
CA LYS A 166 -9.22 -5.78 11.80
C LYS A 166 -8.95 -5.46 13.27
N LEU A 167 -9.90 -4.79 13.92
CA LEU A 167 -9.85 -4.46 15.35
C LEU A 167 -9.71 -5.72 16.23
N PHE A 168 -10.47 -6.78 15.93
CA PHE A 168 -10.40 -8.03 16.68
C PHE A 168 -9.05 -8.75 16.52
N THR A 169 -8.50 -8.75 15.30
CA THR A 169 -7.19 -9.35 15.02
C THR A 169 -6.06 -8.55 15.67
N GLN A 170 -6.12 -7.21 15.61
CA GLN A 170 -5.22 -6.32 16.34
C GLN A 170 -5.32 -6.53 17.85
N PHE A 171 -6.53 -6.69 18.39
CA PHE A 171 -6.74 -6.95 19.81
C PHE A 171 -6.16 -8.30 20.26
N ILE A 172 -6.40 -9.38 19.50
CA ILE A 172 -5.81 -10.70 19.77
C ILE A 172 -4.28 -10.61 19.74
N LEU A 173 -3.70 -10.04 18.69
CA LEU A 173 -2.25 -9.85 18.60
C LEU A 173 -1.68 -8.93 19.69
N ALA A 174 -2.47 -8.00 20.23
CA ALA A 174 -2.05 -7.16 21.35
C ALA A 174 -2.12 -7.87 22.71
N CYS A 175 -2.92 -8.92 22.83
CA CYS A 175 -3.07 -9.70 24.06
C CYS A 175 -2.11 -10.90 24.17
N PHE A 176 -1.45 -11.29 23.08
CA PHE A 176 -0.47 -12.40 23.02
C PHE A 176 0.94 -11.88 22.73
#